data_AF-A0A8T5PQ02-F1
#
_entry.id   AF-A0A8T5PQ02-F1
#
_cell.length_a   1.000
_cell.length_b   1.000
_cell.length_c   1.000
_cell.angle_alpha   90.00
_cell.angle_beta   90.00
_cell.angle_gamma   90.00
#
_symmetry.space_group_name_H-M   'P 1'
#
loop_
_entity.id
_entity.type
_entity.pdbx_description
1 polymer ?
#
loop_
_entity_poly.entity_id
_entity_poly.type
_entity_poly.pdbx_seq_one_letter_code
_entity_poly.pdbx_strand_id
1 'polypeptide(L)'
;MSILLWIIGATLIVSLIAWIGIISLAIKAKLLKKILLLLVGFSAGALMGGAFLHLIPEAVEKSGLSFVSLYVLIGFSAFFITERFLYWHHCHKEGKCPVHMFTYMNLIGDGIHNLIDGLIIAASFIVNIPFGIVTTIAIIAHEVPQELGDFAVLVYGGFTKLKALFYNFLSALTAIIGAILGYFLSTITENFISV
;
A
#
# COMPACT_ATOMS: atom_id res chain seq x y z
N MET A 1 -15.68 -1.14 -24.51
CA MET A 1 -15.27 -1.72 -23.21
C MET A 1 -15.84 -0.84 -22.12
N SER A 2 -16.50 -1.37 -21.09
CA SER A 2 -16.99 -0.53 -19.99
C SER A 2 -15.80 0.03 -19.19
N ILE A 3 -15.94 1.24 -18.63
CA ILE A 3 -14.92 1.88 -17.78
C ILE A 3 -14.56 0.96 -16.60
N LEU A 4 -15.56 0.28 -16.02
CA LEU A 4 -15.36 -0.68 -14.95
C LEU A 4 -14.39 -1.82 -15.33
N LEU A 5 -14.46 -2.34 -16.57
CA LEU A 5 -13.52 -3.37 -17.02
C LEU A 5 -12.08 -2.86 -17.09
N TRP A 6 -11.86 -1.60 -17.47
CA TRP A 6 -10.54 -0.98 -17.44
C TRP A 6 -10.02 -0.84 -16.00
N ILE A 7 -10.86 -0.38 -15.08
CA ILE A 7 -10.51 -0.21 -13.66
C ILE A 7 -10.13 -1.55 -13.03
N ILE A 8 -10.96 -2.58 -13.21
CA ILE A 8 -10.70 -3.92 -12.66
C ILE A 8 -9.47 -4.56 -13.32
N GLY A 9 -9.31 -4.41 -14.64
CA GLY A 9 -8.13 -4.90 -15.35
C GLY A 9 -6.84 -4.26 -14.87
N ALA A 10 -6.83 -2.93 -14.70
CA ALA A 10 -5.67 -2.18 -14.22
C ALA A 10 -5.30 -2.56 -12.78
N THR A 11 -6.26 -2.59 -11.86
CA THR A 11 -6.00 -2.94 -10.45
C THR A 11 -5.61 -4.40 -10.27
N LEU A 12 -6.11 -5.32 -11.11
CA LEU A 12 -5.65 -6.70 -11.12
C LEU A 12 -4.18 -6.80 -11.57
N ILE A 13 -3.79 -6.05 -12.62
CA ILE A 13 -2.40 -6.00 -13.08
C ILE A 13 -1.48 -5.46 -11.98
N VAL A 14 -1.88 -4.38 -11.31
CA VAL A 14 -1.14 -3.81 -10.18
C VAL A 14 -1.01 -4.84 -9.05
N SER A 15 -2.11 -5.48 -8.65
CA SER A 15 -2.09 -6.48 -7.56
C SER A 15 -1.20 -7.68 -7.87
N LEU A 16 -1.04 -8.05 -9.15
CA LEU A 16 -0.15 -9.14 -9.55
C LEU A 16 1.34 -8.80 -9.38
N ILE A 17 1.70 -7.52 -9.26
CA ILE A 17 3.08 -7.09 -8.99
C ILE A 17 3.57 -7.60 -7.65
N ALA A 18 2.69 -7.81 -6.66
CA ALA A 18 3.04 -8.40 -5.38
C ALA A 18 3.76 -9.75 -5.48
N TRP A 19 3.59 -10.48 -6.59
CA TRP A 19 4.32 -11.72 -6.87
C TRP A 19 5.77 -11.52 -7.29
N ILE A 20 6.25 -10.29 -7.52
CA ILE A 20 7.63 -10.00 -7.90
C ILE A 20 8.65 -10.55 -6.88
N GLY A 21 8.24 -10.64 -5.60
CA GLY A 21 9.02 -11.27 -4.54
C GLY A 21 9.36 -12.74 -4.82
N ILE A 22 8.70 -13.41 -5.76
CA ILE A 22 8.97 -14.81 -6.13
C ILE A 22 10.40 -15.00 -6.64
N ILE A 23 11.00 -13.95 -7.21
CA ILE A 23 12.42 -13.94 -7.63
C ILE A 23 13.34 -14.28 -6.45
N SER A 24 12.94 -13.92 -5.22
CA SER A 24 13.68 -14.25 -3.99
C SER A 24 13.78 -15.75 -3.70
N LEU A 25 12.93 -16.59 -4.30
CA LEU A 25 12.99 -18.05 -4.16
C LEU A 25 14.21 -18.61 -4.90
N ALA A 26 14.62 -17.98 -6.00
CA ALA A 26 15.79 -18.37 -6.79
C ALA A 26 17.12 -17.81 -6.23
N ILE A 27 17.07 -16.84 -5.31
CA ILE A 27 18.25 -16.16 -4.77
C ILE A 27 18.77 -16.85 -3.49
N LYS A 28 20.10 -17.02 -3.41
CA LYS A 28 20.77 -17.56 -2.21
C LYS A 28 20.49 -16.70 -0.97
N ALA A 29 20.23 -17.34 0.17
CA ALA A 29 19.84 -16.67 1.42
C ALA A 29 20.77 -15.54 1.88
N LYS A 30 22.10 -15.70 1.69
CA LYS A 30 23.09 -14.68 2.07
C LYS A 30 22.98 -13.42 1.21
N LEU A 31 22.77 -13.56 -0.09
CA LEU A 31 22.59 -12.44 -1.00
C LEU A 31 21.23 -11.77 -0.76
N LEU A 32 20.19 -12.59 -0.55
CA LEU A 32 18.85 -12.10 -0.22
C LEU A 32 18.90 -11.17 0.99
N LYS A 33 19.47 -11.59 2.13
CA LYS A 33 19.57 -10.73 3.33
C LYS A 33 20.22 -9.37 3.06
N LYS A 34 21.26 -9.31 2.21
CA LYS A 34 21.94 -8.05 1.87
C LYS A 34 21.06 -7.15 1.00
N ILE A 35 20.35 -7.73 0.03
CA ILE A 35 19.39 -7.02 -0.81
C ILE A 35 18.21 -6.52 0.02
N LEU A 36 17.65 -7.35 0.90
CA LEU A 36 16.52 -6.98 1.77
C LEU A 36 16.86 -5.77 2.64
N LEU A 37 18.04 -5.73 3.27
CA LEU A 37 18.45 -4.56 4.07
C LEU A 37 18.50 -3.26 3.25
N LEU A 38 18.96 -3.35 2.00
CA LEU A 38 19.02 -2.19 1.10
C LEU A 38 17.62 -1.76 0.63
N LEU A 39 16.76 -2.72 0.29
CA LEU A 39 15.39 -2.47 -0.16
C LEU A 39 14.50 -1.90 0.95
N VAL A 40 14.64 -2.39 2.19
CA VAL A 40 13.91 -1.83 3.35
C VAL A 40 14.28 -0.36 3.55
N GLY A 41 15.58 -0.02 3.47
CA GLY A 41 16.03 1.37 3.54
C GLY A 41 15.51 2.22 2.37
N PHE A 42 15.52 1.68 1.16
CA PHE A 42 15.00 2.35 -0.03
C PHE A 42 13.49 2.62 0.07
N SER A 43 12.69 1.61 0.43
CA SER A 43 11.23 1.73 0.59
C SER A 43 10.86 2.74 1.69
N ALA A 44 11.47 2.61 2.87
CA ALA A 44 11.24 3.56 3.95
C ALA A 44 11.59 5.01 3.54
N GLY A 45 12.71 5.19 2.82
CA GLY A 45 13.13 6.48 2.30
C GLY A 45 12.18 7.05 1.24
N ALA A 46 11.73 6.24 0.28
CA ALA A 46 10.82 6.65 -0.78
C ALA A 46 9.44 7.05 -0.22
N LEU A 47 8.87 6.26 0.70
CA LEU A 47 7.58 6.55 1.33
C LEU A 47 7.64 7.81 2.21
N MET A 48 8.66 7.94 3.06
CA MET A 48 8.85 9.16 3.85
C MET A 48 9.10 10.38 2.95
N GLY A 49 9.91 10.23 1.90
CA GLY A 49 10.17 11.28 0.92
C GLY A 49 8.89 11.75 0.22
N GLY A 50 8.08 10.82 -0.30
CA GLY A 50 6.80 11.13 -0.93
C GLY A 50 5.83 11.84 0.03
N ALA A 51 5.73 11.37 1.28
CA ALA A 51 4.88 11.98 2.28
C ALA A 51 5.31 13.41 2.64
N PHE A 52 6.58 13.62 3.01
CA PHE A 52 7.06 14.91 3.53
C PHE A 52 7.39 15.95 2.46
N LEU A 53 7.89 15.51 1.30
CA LEU A 53 8.35 16.43 0.25
C LEU A 53 7.28 16.74 -0.79
N HIS A 54 6.23 15.92 -0.88
CA HIS A 54 5.22 16.05 -1.93
C HIS A 54 3.80 16.11 -1.36
N LEU A 55 3.32 15.05 -0.69
CA LEU A 55 1.92 14.95 -0.29
C LEU A 55 1.50 15.98 0.78
N ILE A 56 2.29 16.11 1.85
CA ILE A 56 1.97 17.05 2.94
C ILE A 56 2.02 18.51 2.44
N PRO A 57 3.08 18.99 1.77
CA PRO A 57 3.13 20.35 1.24
C PRO A 57 1.96 20.66 0.30
N GLU A 58 1.69 19.78 -0.67
CA GLU A 58 0.60 19.94 -1.64
C GLU A 58 -0.78 20.01 -0.96
N ALA A 59 -1.01 19.14 0.04
CA ALA A 59 -2.25 19.16 0.81
C ALA A 59 -2.41 20.46 1.60
N VAL A 60 -1.31 20.99 2.17
CA VAL A 60 -1.32 22.25 2.93
C VAL A 60 -1.66 23.42 2.02
N GLU A 61 -1.13 23.46 0.79
CA GLU A 61 -1.46 24.49 -0.18
C GLU A 61 -2.95 24.45 -0.59
N LYS A 62 -3.54 23.26 -0.73
CA LYS A 62 -4.94 23.10 -1.15
C LYS A 62 -5.97 23.27 -0.04
N SER A 63 -5.68 22.77 1.16
CA SER A 63 -6.66 22.64 2.26
C SER A 63 -6.29 23.42 3.52
N GLY A 64 -5.10 24.02 3.58
CA GLY A 64 -4.60 24.79 4.72
C GLY A 64 -3.94 23.95 5.81
N LEU A 65 -2.96 24.55 6.49
CA LEU A 65 -2.11 23.88 7.48
C LEU A 65 -2.89 23.25 8.65
N SER A 66 -3.92 23.94 9.16
CA SER A 66 -4.68 23.47 10.32
C SER A 66 -5.43 22.17 10.04
N PHE A 67 -6.03 22.03 8.85
CA PHE A 67 -6.76 20.82 8.48
C PHE A 67 -5.80 19.66 8.24
N VAL A 68 -4.73 19.89 7.47
CA VAL A 68 -3.77 18.84 7.14
C VAL A 68 -3.03 18.33 8.38
N SER A 69 -2.60 19.22 9.27
CA SER A 69 -1.96 18.80 10.53
C SER A 69 -2.87 17.96 11.42
N LEU A 70 -4.18 18.25 11.46
CA LEU A 70 -5.16 17.42 12.16
C LEU A 70 -5.26 16.02 11.55
N TYR A 71 -5.35 15.90 10.21
CA TYR A 71 -5.40 14.59 9.55
C TYR A 71 -4.11 13.78 9.74
N VAL A 72 -2.95 14.44 9.69
CA VAL A 72 -1.65 13.79 10.00
C VAL A 72 -1.62 13.29 11.44
N LEU A 73 -2.11 14.08 12.40
CA LEU A 73 -2.19 13.68 13.81
C LEU A 73 -3.12 12.48 14.01
N ILE A 74 -4.28 12.49 13.35
CA ILE A 74 -5.24 11.38 13.40
C ILE A 74 -4.61 10.11 12.82
N GLY A 75 -3.96 10.21 11.66
CA GLY A 75 -3.27 9.09 11.03
C GLY A 75 -2.18 8.50 11.93
N PHE A 76 -1.30 9.34 12.48
CA PHE A 76 -0.26 8.90 13.40
C PHE A 76 -0.84 8.24 14.66
N SER A 77 -1.87 8.84 15.26
CA SER A 77 -2.53 8.30 16.45
C SER A 77 -3.21 6.96 16.15
N ALA A 78 -3.83 6.81 14.98
CA ALA A 78 -4.46 5.56 14.55
C ALA A 78 -3.43 4.43 14.37
N PHE A 79 -2.31 4.70 13.68
CA PHE A 79 -1.23 3.72 13.56
C PHE A 79 -0.63 3.37 14.92
N PHE A 80 -0.42 4.35 15.80
CA PHE A 80 0.06 4.11 17.17
C PHE A 80 -0.91 3.24 17.99
N ILE A 81 -2.22 3.50 17.92
CA ILE A 81 -3.22 2.68 18.61
C ILE A 81 -3.23 1.26 18.05
N THR A 82 -3.15 1.12 16.72
CA THR A 82 -3.10 -0.19 16.06
C THR A 82 -1.84 -0.96 16.49
N GLU A 83 -0.69 -0.28 16.59
CA GLU A 83 0.56 -0.85 17.13
C GLU A 83 0.33 -1.38 18.55
N ARG A 84 -0.22 -0.57 19.45
CA ARG A 84 -0.50 -0.97 20.85
C ARG A 84 -1.47 -2.15 20.94
N PHE A 85 -2.51 -2.15 20.10
CA PHE A 85 -3.50 -3.21 20.05
C PHE A 85 -2.87 -4.55 19.62
N LEU A 86 -2.03 -4.54 18.59
CA LEU A 86 -1.30 -5.73 18.14
C LEU A 86 -0.26 -6.20 19.16
N TYR A 87 0.36 -5.27 19.90
CA TYR A 87 1.38 -5.61 20.92
C TYR A 87 0.76 -6.47 21.98
N TRP A 88 -0.40 -6.01 22.43
CA TRP A 88 -1.16 -6.67 23.45
C TRP A 88 -1.54 -8.08 22.99
N HIS A 89 -2.09 -8.28 21.78
CA HIS A 89 -2.63 -9.57 21.36
C HIS A 89 -1.59 -10.62 20.91
N HIS A 90 -0.38 -10.21 20.50
CA HIS A 90 0.58 -11.13 19.87
C HIS A 90 1.86 -11.37 20.66
N CYS A 91 2.14 -10.57 21.69
CA CYS A 91 3.31 -10.75 22.56
C CYS A 91 2.88 -10.86 24.04
N HIS A 92 2.52 -12.08 24.46
CA HIS A 92 2.03 -12.34 25.82
C HIS A 92 3.04 -13.05 26.76
N LYS A 93 4.20 -13.52 26.29
CA LYS A 93 5.16 -14.28 27.12
C LYS A 93 6.63 -13.89 26.85
N GLU A 94 7.32 -13.49 27.93
CA GLU A 94 8.79 -13.47 28.10
C GLU A 94 9.64 -12.91 26.93
N GLY A 95 9.15 -11.91 26.20
CA GLY A 95 9.96 -11.14 25.25
C GLY A 95 10.45 -11.88 24.00
N LYS A 96 10.09 -13.15 23.79
CA LYS A 96 10.41 -13.91 22.57
C LYS A 96 9.17 -14.06 21.70
N CYS A 97 9.00 -13.14 20.76
CA CYS A 97 7.95 -13.24 19.75
C CYS A 97 8.54 -13.87 18.48
N PRO A 98 7.99 -14.99 17.98
CA PRO A 98 8.51 -15.66 16.79
C PRO A 98 8.33 -14.84 15.51
N VAL A 99 7.37 -13.90 15.52
CA VAL A 99 7.16 -12.90 14.49
C VAL A 99 7.21 -11.53 15.15
N HIS A 100 7.99 -10.62 14.59
CA HIS A 100 8.08 -9.25 15.06
C HIS A 100 6.81 -8.46 14.69
N MET A 101 6.34 -7.62 15.59
CA MET A 101 5.13 -6.82 15.41
C MET A 101 5.10 -6.02 14.11
N PHE A 102 6.23 -5.43 13.72
CA PHE A 102 6.29 -4.56 12.55
C PHE A 102 5.86 -5.31 11.28
N THR A 103 5.96 -6.65 11.24
CA THR A 103 5.43 -7.49 10.16
C THR A 103 3.94 -7.28 9.94
N TYR A 104 3.15 -7.23 11.01
CA TYR A 104 1.70 -7.04 10.92
C TYR A 104 1.33 -5.59 10.66
N MET A 105 2.07 -4.64 11.27
CA MET A 105 1.94 -3.22 10.94
C MET A 105 2.17 -2.97 9.45
N ASN A 106 3.17 -3.64 8.86
CA ASN A 106 3.47 -3.56 7.44
C ASN A 106 2.28 -3.98 6.59
N LEU A 107 1.68 -5.15 6.87
CA LEU A 107 0.50 -5.63 6.12
C LEU A 107 -0.70 -4.68 6.21
N ILE A 108 -0.93 -4.09 7.39
CA ILE A 108 -2.04 -3.15 7.57
C ILE A 108 -1.77 -1.85 6.81
N GLY A 109 -0.56 -1.31 6.94
CA GLY A 109 -0.17 -0.08 6.25
C GLY A 109 -0.20 -0.24 4.73
N ASP A 110 0.37 -1.32 4.24
CA ASP A 110 0.38 -1.70 2.83
C ASP A 110 -1.04 -1.93 2.29
N GLY A 111 -1.92 -2.59 3.05
CA GLY A 111 -3.32 -2.77 2.64
C GLY A 111 -4.11 -1.46 2.55
N ILE A 112 -3.80 -0.47 3.40
CA ILE A 112 -4.40 0.87 3.30
C ILE A 112 -3.86 1.60 2.07
N HIS A 113 -2.54 1.50 1.82
CA HIS A 113 -1.89 2.10 0.66
C HIS A 113 -2.48 1.56 -0.65
N ASN A 114 -2.50 0.25 -0.81
CA ASN A 114 -3.07 -0.44 -1.96
C ASN A 114 -4.54 -0.05 -2.18
N LEU A 115 -5.35 0.06 -1.12
CA LEU A 115 -6.73 0.55 -1.23
C LEU A 115 -6.80 1.98 -1.79
N ILE A 116 -5.91 2.89 -1.35
CA ILE A 116 -5.86 4.27 -1.86
C ILE A 116 -5.45 4.28 -3.33
N ASP A 117 -4.49 3.45 -3.73
CA ASP A 117 -4.07 3.31 -5.13
C ASP A 117 -5.23 2.82 -6.01
N GLY A 118 -6.01 1.86 -5.52
CA GLY A 118 -7.26 1.44 -6.15
C GLY A 118 -8.24 2.59 -6.38
N LEU A 119 -8.46 3.42 -5.37
CA LEU A 119 -9.33 4.60 -5.47
C LEU A 119 -8.82 5.59 -6.53
N ILE A 120 -7.51 5.84 -6.54
CA ILE A 120 -6.85 6.75 -7.49
C ILE A 120 -6.97 6.23 -8.92
N ILE A 121 -6.74 4.93 -9.15
CA ILE A 121 -6.91 4.29 -10.47
C ILE A 121 -8.35 4.45 -10.95
N ALA A 122 -9.33 4.16 -10.09
CA ALA A 122 -10.74 4.31 -10.44
C ALA A 122 -11.08 5.75 -10.83
N ALA A 123 -10.69 6.71 -9.99
CA ALA A 123 -10.92 8.14 -10.24
C ALA A 123 -10.30 8.58 -11.58
N SER A 124 -9.08 8.14 -11.89
CA SER A 124 -8.42 8.51 -13.15
C SER A 124 -9.11 7.94 -14.40
N PHE A 125 -9.57 6.69 -14.37
CA PHE A 125 -10.30 6.10 -15.50
C PHE A 125 -11.70 6.69 -15.71
N ILE A 126 -12.33 7.16 -14.64
CA ILE A 126 -13.60 7.91 -14.72
C ILE A 126 -13.37 9.23 -15.46
N VAL A 127 -12.27 9.93 -15.18
CA VAL A 127 -11.92 11.19 -15.87
C VAL A 127 -11.70 10.96 -17.37
N ASN A 128 -10.80 10.03 -17.75
CA ASN A 128 -10.70 9.48 -19.11
C ASN A 128 -9.71 8.30 -19.18
N ILE A 129 -9.82 7.49 -20.25
CA ILE A 129 -8.99 6.30 -20.44
C ILE A 129 -7.47 6.62 -20.50
N PRO A 130 -7.00 7.61 -21.30
CA PRO A 130 -5.57 7.93 -21.33
C PRO A 130 -4.99 8.29 -19.96
N PHE A 131 -5.72 9.09 -19.18
CA PHE A 131 -5.29 9.48 -17.83
C PHE A 131 -5.24 8.27 -16.89
N GLY A 132 -6.26 7.40 -16.92
CA GLY A 132 -6.24 6.13 -16.18
C GLY A 132 -5.04 5.24 -16.51
N ILE A 133 -4.66 5.13 -17.79
CA ILE A 133 -3.48 4.37 -18.22
C ILE A 133 -2.20 4.98 -17.65
N VAL A 134 -2.03 6.31 -17.76
CA VAL A 134 -0.84 7.02 -17.23
C VAL A 134 -0.73 6.85 -15.72
N THR A 135 -1.84 7.02 -14.98
CA THR A 135 -1.88 6.79 -13.54
C THR A 135 -1.51 5.36 -13.18
N THR A 136 -2.05 4.37 -13.90
CA THR A 136 -1.73 2.95 -13.67
C THR A 136 -0.23 2.69 -13.84
N ILE A 137 0.38 3.22 -14.91
CA ILE A 137 1.83 3.06 -15.14
C ILE A 137 2.64 3.72 -14.01
N ALA A 138 2.24 4.90 -13.56
CA ALA A 138 2.90 5.59 -12.45
C ALA A 138 2.81 4.82 -11.13
N ILE A 139 1.67 4.17 -10.87
CA ILE A 139 1.46 3.28 -9.71
C ILE A 139 2.35 2.05 -9.80
N ILE A 140 2.31 1.34 -10.94
CA ILE A 140 3.18 0.19 -11.21
C ILE A 140 4.65 0.51 -10.94
N ALA A 141 5.10 1.72 -11.30
CA ALA A 141 6.49 2.13 -11.14
C ALA A 141 6.95 2.20 -9.67
N HIS A 142 6.07 2.58 -8.74
CA HIS A 142 6.41 2.62 -7.31
C HIS A 142 5.95 1.40 -6.52
N GLU A 143 4.98 0.64 -7.04
CA GLU A 143 4.56 -0.64 -6.46
C GLU A 143 5.62 -1.73 -6.60
N VAL A 144 6.35 -1.76 -7.72
CA VAL A 144 7.44 -2.73 -7.93
C VAL A 144 8.51 -2.67 -6.80
N PRO A 145 9.07 -1.49 -6.44
CA PRO A 145 9.95 -1.38 -5.29
C PRO A 145 9.28 -1.61 -3.94
N GLN A 146 8.04 -1.14 -3.78
CA GLN A 146 7.30 -1.22 -2.52
C GLN A 146 7.01 -2.67 -2.14
N GLU A 147 6.40 -3.45 -3.03
CA GLU A 147 6.09 -4.86 -2.84
C GLU A 147 7.33 -5.71 -2.54
N LEU A 148 8.46 -5.40 -3.19
CA LEU A 148 9.76 -6.04 -2.87
C LEU A 148 10.25 -5.69 -1.46
N GLY A 149 10.07 -4.44 -1.04
CA GLY A 149 10.36 -3.96 0.30
C GLY A 149 9.48 -4.61 1.35
N ASP A 150 8.18 -4.68 1.11
CA ASP A 150 7.20 -5.28 2.02
C ASP A 150 7.47 -6.77 2.20
N PHE A 151 7.66 -7.51 1.10
CA PHE A 151 8.10 -8.89 1.15
C PHE A 151 9.38 -9.06 2.01
N ALA A 152 10.33 -8.13 1.88
CA ALA A 152 11.55 -8.13 2.68
C ALA A 152 11.30 -7.94 4.17
N VAL A 153 10.44 -6.98 4.53
CA VAL A 153 10.02 -6.72 5.90
C VAL A 153 9.31 -7.94 6.48
N LEU A 154 8.44 -8.60 5.71
CA LEU A 154 7.72 -9.80 6.17
C LEU A 154 8.66 -10.97 6.47
N VAL A 155 9.59 -11.27 5.55
CA VAL A 155 10.58 -12.34 5.75
C VAL A 155 11.54 -12.01 6.89
N TYR A 156 12.02 -10.77 6.98
CA TYR A 156 12.90 -10.33 8.06
C TYR A 156 12.21 -10.41 9.43
N GLY A 157 10.93 -10.06 9.47
CA GLY A 157 10.14 -10.08 10.69
C GLY A 157 9.64 -11.46 11.12
N GLY A 158 9.94 -12.54 10.38
CA GLY A 158 9.77 -13.91 10.83
C GLY A 158 8.83 -14.77 9.99
N PHE A 159 8.24 -14.25 8.92
CA PHE A 159 7.45 -15.07 8.00
C PHE A 159 8.36 -15.97 7.14
N THR A 160 7.87 -17.15 6.79
CA THR A 160 8.49 -17.95 5.72
C THR A 160 8.27 -17.25 4.38
N LYS A 161 9.15 -17.48 3.39
CA LYS A 161 9.04 -16.82 2.07
C LYS A 161 7.65 -17.03 1.42
N LEU A 162 7.08 -18.23 1.54
CA LEU A 162 5.75 -18.51 0.99
C LEU A 162 4.65 -17.76 1.74
N LYS A 163 4.73 -17.67 3.07
CA LYS A 163 3.79 -16.87 3.86
C LYS A 163 3.90 -15.39 3.49
N ALA A 164 5.12 -14.87 3.41
CA ALA A 164 5.37 -13.49 3.02
C ALA A 164 4.75 -13.17 1.65
N LEU A 165 5.00 -14.00 0.62
CA LEU A 165 4.38 -13.83 -0.71
C LEU A 165 2.86 -13.83 -0.66
N PHE A 166 2.29 -14.81 0.06
CA PHE A 166 0.83 -14.95 0.13
C PHE A 166 0.17 -13.74 0.82
N TYR A 167 0.72 -13.27 1.94
CA TYR A 167 0.16 -12.13 2.67
C TYR A 167 0.42 -10.80 1.98
N ASN A 168 1.56 -10.61 1.29
CA ASN A 168 1.78 -9.45 0.40
C ASN A 168 0.70 -9.41 -0.67
N PHE A 169 0.49 -10.51 -1.38
CA PHE A 169 -0.52 -10.57 -2.43
C PHE A 169 -1.93 -10.34 -1.87
N LEU A 170 -2.25 -10.88 -0.68
CA LEU A 170 -3.54 -10.63 -0.04
C LEU A 170 -3.74 -9.15 0.31
N SER A 171 -2.68 -8.47 0.74
CA SER A 171 -2.67 -7.03 0.96
C SER A 171 -2.91 -6.26 -0.34
N ALA A 172 -2.21 -6.61 -1.42
CA ALA A 172 -2.37 -5.99 -2.74
C ALA A 172 -3.80 -6.08 -3.31
N LEU A 173 -4.55 -7.16 -3.00
CA LEU A 173 -5.95 -7.29 -3.42
C LEU A 173 -6.88 -6.20 -2.85
N THR A 174 -6.47 -5.48 -1.81
CA THR A 174 -7.21 -4.31 -1.31
C THR A 174 -7.30 -3.19 -2.35
N ALA A 175 -6.39 -3.12 -3.33
CA ALA A 175 -6.48 -2.21 -4.45
C ALA A 175 -7.74 -2.45 -5.31
N ILE A 176 -8.15 -3.70 -5.47
CA ILE A 176 -9.39 -4.03 -6.18
C ILE A 176 -10.60 -3.51 -5.39
N ILE A 177 -10.57 -3.66 -4.05
CA ILE A 177 -11.62 -3.13 -3.17
C ILE A 177 -11.69 -1.60 -3.31
N GLY A 178 -10.54 -0.92 -3.24
CA GLY A 178 -10.44 0.53 -3.46
C GLY A 178 -11.01 0.96 -4.80
N ALA A 179 -10.68 0.25 -5.88
CA ALA A 179 -11.21 0.53 -7.21
C ALA A 179 -12.73 0.41 -7.30
N ILE A 180 -13.29 -0.66 -6.73
CA ILE A 180 -14.74 -0.88 -6.70
C ILE A 180 -15.41 0.25 -5.92
N LEU A 181 -14.89 0.59 -4.74
CA LEU A 181 -15.41 1.68 -3.93
C LEU A 181 -15.34 3.01 -4.68
N GLY A 182 -14.21 3.33 -5.33
CA GLY A 182 -14.03 4.57 -6.08
C GLY A 182 -15.00 4.70 -7.25
N TYR A 183 -15.24 3.60 -7.97
CA TYR A 183 -16.22 3.57 -9.06
C TYR A 183 -17.64 3.87 -8.57
N PHE A 184 -18.09 3.19 -7.51
CA PHE A 184 -19.43 3.39 -6.97
C PHE A 184 -19.61 4.75 -6.29
N LEU A 185 -18.58 5.25 -5.61
CA LEU A 185 -18.60 6.59 -5.00
C LEU A 185 -18.87 7.66 -6.06
N SER A 186 -18.21 7.54 -7.23
CA SER A 186 -18.42 8.46 -8.36
C SER A 186 -19.85 8.42 -8.89
N THR A 187 -20.41 7.22 -9.05
CA THR A 187 -21.79 7.05 -9.54
C THR A 187 -22.79 7.69 -8.57
N ILE A 188 -22.55 7.57 -7.25
CA ILE A 188 -23.39 8.23 -6.24
C ILE A 188 -23.28 9.74 -6.38
N THR A 189 -22.06 10.30 -6.49
CA THR A 189 -21.89 11.76 -6.61
C THR A 189 -22.50 12.35 -7.87
N GLU A 190 -22.41 11.67 -9.01
CA GLU A 190 -23.05 12.13 -10.26
C GLU A 190 -24.58 12.19 -10.12
N ASN A 191 -25.18 11.20 -9.44
CA ASN A 191 -26.62 11.19 -9.18
C ASN A 191 -27.06 12.29 -8.19
N PHE A 192 -26.18 12.75 -7.31
CA PHE A 192 -26.48 13.87 -6.39
C PHE A 192 -26.35 15.24 -7.07
N ILE A 193 -25.41 15.40 -8.01
CA ILE A 193 -25.18 16.67 -8.72
C ILE A 193 -26.15 16.87 -9.89
N SER A 194 -26.77 15.79 -10.38
CA SER A 194 -27.77 15.83 -11.47
C SER A 194 -29.21 16.05 -10.99
N VAL A 195 -29.42 16.30 -9.69
CA VAL A 195 -30.68 16.77 -9.09
C VAL A 195 -30.60 18.26 -8.81
#